data_AF-A0A0V7ZKK2-F1
#
_entry.id   AF-A0A0V7ZKK2-F1
#
_cell.length_a   1.000
_cell.length_b   1.000
_cell.length_c   1.000
_cell.angle_alpha   90.00
_cell.angle_beta   90.00
_cell.angle_gamma   90.00
#
_symmetry.space_group_name_H-M   'P 1'
#
loop_
_entity.id
_entity.type
_entity.pdbx_description
1 polymer ?
#
loop_
_entity_poly.entity_id
_entity_poly.type
_entity_poly.pdbx_seq_one_letter_code
_entity_poly.pdbx_strand_id
1 'polypeptide(L)'
;MSEKIRVTGNNLTLRPLIAEVIALRKLIEHRDVGDIVAQPIVDYVRASPHTIRLTITFFSTKEPPFYTSPAGKRVTYNIPDVARNKLNWTTIKNAAGGANGYNWGRFRATANLDNGRQMAVYGGSENEAEQRLKSLLTLSTAKILTLSVLEEKKEGIRQKDKILYKEVTRIYPAYCSVLSSQKIVDESNRELNEYGSRKVGTVTGAFKRTKSQKIPLWVNQEPADFTQIISESLRNRGVNTQ
;
A
#
# COMPACT_ATOMS: atom_id res chain seq x y z
N MET A 1 -12.24 -39.82 29.37
CA MET A 1 -12.79 -39.40 30.68
C MET A 1 -14.30 -39.22 30.50
N SER A 2 -15.13 -39.74 31.39
CA SER A 2 -16.60 -39.59 31.27
C SER A 2 -17.03 -38.27 31.92
N GLU A 3 -17.49 -37.30 31.12
CA GLU A 3 -18.09 -36.08 31.66
C GLU A 3 -19.50 -36.35 32.20
N LYS A 4 -19.80 -35.79 33.37
CA LYS A 4 -21.10 -35.92 34.05
C LYS A 4 -21.73 -34.53 34.22
N ILE A 5 -22.84 -34.29 33.54
CA ILE A 5 -23.63 -33.07 33.73
C ILE A 5 -24.68 -33.33 34.83
N ARG A 6 -24.67 -32.52 35.89
CA ARG A 6 -25.66 -32.58 36.98
C ARG A 6 -26.64 -31.42 36.82
N VAL A 7 -27.94 -31.73 36.79
CA VAL A 7 -29.02 -30.74 36.70
C VAL A 7 -29.95 -30.93 37.90
N THR A 8 -30.28 -29.86 38.62
CA THR A 8 -31.11 -29.89 39.84
C THR A 8 -32.29 -28.92 39.73
N GLY A 9 -33.50 -29.36 40.09
CA GLY A 9 -34.72 -28.55 39.96
C GLY A 9 -36.02 -29.34 40.19
N ASN A 10 -37.16 -28.70 39.93
CA ASN A 10 -38.49 -29.33 40.01
C ASN A 10 -38.75 -30.24 38.80
N ASN A 11 -39.45 -31.36 39.00
CA ASN A 11 -39.59 -32.44 38.02
C ASN A 11 -40.33 -32.00 36.74
N LEU A 12 -41.27 -31.06 36.87
CA LEU A 12 -42.04 -30.51 35.74
C LEU A 12 -41.21 -29.59 34.83
N THR A 13 -40.20 -28.91 35.37
CA THR A 13 -39.32 -27.99 34.62
C THR A 13 -38.03 -28.66 34.16
N LEU A 14 -37.58 -29.71 34.86
CA LEU A 14 -36.36 -30.44 34.54
C LEU A 14 -36.44 -31.25 33.25
N ARG A 15 -37.58 -31.89 32.97
CA ARG A 15 -37.75 -32.75 31.80
C ARG A 15 -37.47 -32.04 30.46
N PRO A 16 -38.07 -30.87 30.18
CA PRO A 16 -37.76 -30.15 28.94
C PRO A 16 -36.30 -29.67 28.91
N LEU A 17 -35.76 -29.25 30.05
CA LEU A 17 -34.40 -28.72 30.15
C LEU A 17 -33.32 -29.81 29.94
N ILE A 18 -33.56 -31.04 30.41
CA ILE A 18 -32.69 -32.19 30.14
C ILE A 18 -32.72 -32.53 28.64
N ALA A 19 -33.88 -32.48 28.00
CA ALA A 19 -34.00 -32.73 26.56
C ALA A 19 -33.24 -31.67 25.74
N GLU A 20 -33.33 -30.40 26.13
CA GLU A 20 -32.60 -29.29 25.53
C GLU A 20 -31.07 -29.46 25.67
N VAL A 21 -30.59 -29.79 26.88
CA VAL A 21 -29.16 -30.01 27.14
C VAL A 21 -28.62 -31.21 26.36
N ILE A 22 -29.39 -32.30 26.24
CA ILE A 22 -29.00 -33.46 25.43
C ILE A 22 -28.94 -33.08 23.93
N ALA A 23 -29.89 -32.29 23.44
CA ALA A 23 -29.91 -31.83 22.06
C ALA A 23 -28.70 -30.92 21.76
N LEU A 24 -28.41 -29.95 22.63
CA LEU A 24 -27.23 -29.09 22.56
C LEU A 24 -25.94 -29.90 22.58
N ARG A 25 -25.84 -30.90 23.46
CA ARG A 25 -24.67 -31.77 23.53
C ARG A 25 -24.48 -32.53 22.22
N LYS A 26 -25.52 -33.14 21.65
CA LYS A 26 -25.43 -33.86 20.38
C LYS A 26 -25.01 -32.96 19.21
N LEU A 27 -25.42 -31.68 19.22
CA LEU A 27 -24.99 -30.70 18.22
C LEU A 27 -23.51 -30.32 18.35
N ILE A 28 -22.95 -30.33 19.56
CA ILE A 28 -21.55 -30.01 19.83
C ILE A 28 -20.65 -31.24 19.66
N GLU A 29 -21.10 -32.42 20.11
CA GLU A 29 -20.34 -33.69 20.09
C GLU A 29 -20.06 -34.20 18.67
N HIS A 30 -20.87 -33.79 17.68
CA HIS A 30 -20.67 -34.11 16.26
C HIS A 30 -20.19 -32.94 15.41
N ARG A 31 -19.99 -31.75 15.97
CA ARG A 31 -19.24 -30.69 15.29
C ARG A 31 -17.78 -30.84 15.70
N ASP A 32 -16.92 -31.10 14.73
CA ASP A 32 -15.50 -30.81 14.89
C ASP A 32 -15.34 -29.30 15.10
N VAL A 33 -15.42 -28.85 16.35
CA VAL A 33 -15.14 -27.46 16.74
C VAL A 33 -13.63 -27.18 16.77
N GLY A 34 -12.82 -28.13 16.25
CA GLY A 34 -11.35 -28.08 16.21
C GLY A 34 -10.76 -27.72 14.85
N ASP A 35 -11.53 -27.80 13.75
CA ASP A 35 -11.03 -27.39 12.44
C ASP A 35 -11.22 -25.89 12.29
N ILE A 36 -10.30 -25.14 12.89
CA ILE A 36 -9.91 -23.86 12.33
C ILE A 36 -9.45 -24.21 10.92
N VAL A 37 -10.33 -23.98 9.93
CA VAL A 37 -9.97 -23.91 8.52
C VAL A 37 -9.06 -22.71 8.37
N ALA A 38 -7.81 -22.86 8.82
CA ALA A 38 -6.75 -21.98 8.46
C ALA A 38 -6.60 -22.19 6.95
N GLN A 39 -7.18 -21.27 6.18
CA GLN A 39 -6.86 -21.18 4.76
C GLN A 39 -5.34 -21.32 4.63
N PRO A 40 -4.85 -22.24 3.78
CA PRO A 40 -3.43 -22.45 3.67
C PRO A 40 -2.76 -21.10 3.37
N ILE A 41 -1.74 -20.76 4.16
CA ILE A 41 -1.01 -19.47 4.04
C ILE A 41 -0.53 -19.21 2.61
N VAL A 42 -0.38 -20.28 1.81
CA VAL A 42 0.00 -20.25 0.40
C VAL A 42 -1.01 -19.51 -0.48
N ASP A 43 -2.30 -19.50 -0.12
CA ASP A 43 -3.37 -18.82 -0.87
C ASP A 43 -3.46 -17.32 -0.56
N TYR A 44 -2.78 -16.86 0.49
CA TYR A 44 -2.61 -15.44 0.75
C TYR A 44 -1.54 -14.90 -0.19
N VAL A 45 -1.96 -14.37 -1.34
CA VAL A 45 -1.13 -13.50 -2.20
C VAL A 45 -0.85 -12.20 -1.41
N ARG A 46 0.08 -12.26 -0.46
CA ARG A 46 0.60 -11.08 0.22
C ARG A 46 1.52 -10.37 -0.74
N ALA A 47 1.31 -9.06 -0.90
CA ALA A 47 2.20 -8.24 -1.71
C ALA A 47 3.65 -8.41 -1.23
N SER A 48 4.54 -8.78 -2.15
CA SER A 48 5.97 -8.86 -1.86
C SER A 48 6.47 -7.51 -1.32
N PRO A 49 7.45 -7.47 -0.40
CA PRO A 49 8.03 -6.21 0.09
C PRO A 49 8.56 -5.32 -1.05
N HIS A 50 8.45 -4.00 -0.91
CA HIS A 50 8.85 -3.02 -1.93
C HIS A 50 10.35 -3.09 -2.24
N THR A 51 10.72 -3.48 -3.45
CA THR A 51 12.12 -3.37 -3.89
C THR A 51 12.49 -1.90 -4.08
N ILE A 52 11.70 -1.16 -4.88
CA ILE A 52 11.91 0.28 -5.12
C ILE A 52 10.53 0.96 -5.14
N ARG A 53 10.36 2.01 -4.33
CA ARG A 53 9.14 2.82 -4.23
C ARG A 53 9.48 4.28 -4.46
N LEU A 54 8.79 4.93 -5.38
CA LEU A 54 8.89 6.38 -5.60
C LEU A 54 7.73 7.08 -4.90
N THR A 55 8.05 8.02 -4.04
CA THR A 55 7.06 8.87 -3.36
C THR A 55 7.16 10.27 -3.94
N ILE A 56 6.08 10.77 -4.54
CA ILE A 56 5.99 12.14 -5.08
C ILE A 56 5.06 12.94 -4.18
N THR A 57 5.53 14.11 -3.74
CA THR A 57 4.79 15.05 -2.89
C THR A 57 4.40 16.28 -3.70
N PHE A 58 3.13 16.66 -3.59
CA PHE A 58 2.53 17.79 -4.26
C PHE A 58 2.04 18.82 -3.25
N PHE A 59 2.02 20.08 -3.68
CA PHE A 59 1.50 21.20 -2.91
C PHE A 59 0.59 22.08 -3.77
N SER A 60 -0.31 22.82 -3.14
CA SER A 60 -1.13 23.83 -3.82
C SER A 60 -0.32 25.04 -4.32
N THR A 61 0.85 25.30 -3.73
CA THR A 61 1.77 26.34 -4.19
C THR A 61 2.82 25.75 -5.13
N LYS A 62 3.16 26.50 -6.19
CA LYS A 62 4.13 26.07 -7.21
C LYS A 62 5.57 26.10 -6.71
N GLU A 63 5.90 27.13 -5.94
CA GLU A 63 7.26 27.42 -5.46
C GLU A 63 7.26 27.53 -3.92
N PRO A 64 8.42 27.34 -3.28
CA PRO A 64 8.51 27.49 -1.84
C PRO A 64 8.41 28.99 -1.48
N PRO A 65 7.93 29.34 -0.27
CA PRO A 65 7.65 28.46 0.85
C PRO A 65 6.34 27.68 0.70
N PHE A 66 6.39 26.38 1.00
CA PHE A 66 5.24 25.46 0.88
C PHE A 66 4.26 25.52 2.07
N TYR A 67 4.67 26.13 3.18
CA TYR A 67 3.93 26.16 4.45
C TYR A 67 3.42 27.56 4.84
N THR A 68 3.34 28.46 3.87
CA THR A 68 3.04 29.89 4.10
C THR A 68 1.57 30.16 4.39
N SER A 69 0.68 29.19 4.13
CA SER A 69 -0.76 29.34 4.33
C SER A 69 -1.29 28.28 5.28
N PRO A 70 -2.20 28.62 6.22
CA PRO A 70 -2.84 27.64 7.10
C PRO A 70 -3.65 26.57 6.34
N ALA A 71 -3.89 26.75 5.04
CA ALA A 71 -4.64 25.84 4.18
C ALA A 71 -3.83 25.22 3.03
N GLY A 72 -2.49 25.26 3.08
CA GLY A 72 -1.63 24.68 2.05
C GLY A 72 -1.90 23.17 1.88
N LYS A 73 -2.48 22.78 0.74
CA LYS A 73 -2.89 21.39 0.53
C LYS A 73 -1.70 20.55 0.10
N ARG A 74 -1.34 19.57 0.92
CA ARG A 74 -0.27 18.60 0.64
C ARG A 74 -0.85 17.26 0.23
N VAL A 75 -0.40 16.73 -0.90
CA VAL A 75 -0.82 15.41 -1.41
C VAL A 75 0.43 14.56 -1.64
N THR A 76 0.35 13.25 -1.41
CA THR A 76 1.49 12.36 -1.60
C THR A 76 1.03 11.08 -2.28
N TYR A 77 1.70 10.71 -3.37
CA TYR A 77 1.46 9.46 -4.09
C TYR A 77 2.67 8.55 -3.99
N ASN A 78 2.39 7.28 -3.72
CA ASN A 78 3.40 6.22 -3.65
C ASN A 78 3.25 5.33 -4.86
N ILE A 79 4.29 5.27 -5.68
CA ILE A 79 4.36 4.44 -6.87
C ILE A 79 5.17 3.19 -6.53
N PRO A 80 4.58 2.00 -6.60
CA PRO A 80 5.26 0.74 -6.34
C PRO A 80 6.15 0.31 -7.51
N ASP A 81 7.18 -0.50 -7.21
CA ASP A 81 8.06 -1.21 -8.16
C ASP A 81 8.48 -0.36 -9.36
N VAL A 82 9.16 0.75 -9.07
CA VAL A 82 9.62 1.67 -10.10
C VAL A 82 10.83 1.09 -10.82
N ALA A 83 10.78 1.13 -12.16
CA ALA A 83 11.89 0.67 -12.99
C ALA A 83 13.09 1.61 -12.83
N ARG A 84 14.28 1.05 -12.58
CA ARG A 84 15.52 1.84 -12.42
C ARG A 84 15.79 2.74 -13.62
N ASN A 85 15.56 2.24 -14.83
CA ASN A 85 15.78 2.96 -16.08
C ASN A 85 14.79 4.11 -16.31
N LYS A 86 13.68 4.16 -15.56
CA LYS A 86 12.65 5.20 -15.67
C LYS A 86 12.76 6.26 -14.57
N LEU A 87 13.79 6.20 -13.73
CA LEU A 87 14.08 7.18 -12.68
C LEU A 87 14.82 8.41 -13.23
N ASN A 88 14.38 8.94 -14.36
CA ASN A 88 14.90 10.19 -14.93
C ASN A 88 14.09 11.37 -14.40
N TRP A 89 14.77 12.48 -14.08
CA TRP A 89 14.13 13.66 -13.48
C TRP A 89 13.00 14.21 -14.35
N THR A 90 13.28 14.36 -15.65
CA THR A 90 12.31 14.84 -16.65
C THR A 90 11.10 13.93 -16.77
N THR A 91 11.30 12.60 -16.81
CA THR A 91 10.21 11.62 -16.89
C THR A 91 9.34 11.65 -15.64
N ILE A 92 9.94 11.73 -14.45
CA ILE A 92 9.21 11.84 -13.18
C ILE A 92 8.41 13.13 -13.14
N LYS A 93 9.01 14.27 -13.52
CA LYS A 93 8.35 15.57 -13.54
C LYS A 93 7.18 15.58 -14.53
N ASN A 94 7.36 15.04 -15.73
CA ASN A 94 6.32 14.97 -16.75
C ASN A 94 5.17 14.06 -16.33
N ALA A 95 5.46 12.89 -15.76
CA ALA A 95 4.44 11.98 -15.21
C ALA A 95 3.61 12.65 -14.10
N ALA A 96 4.24 13.53 -13.31
CA ALA A 96 3.60 14.29 -12.23
C ALA A 96 2.82 15.54 -12.70
N GLY A 97 2.68 15.80 -14.01
CA GLY A 97 1.96 16.96 -14.54
C GLY A 97 2.84 18.14 -14.96
N GLY A 98 4.16 17.98 -14.94
CA GLY A 98 5.11 18.98 -15.42
C GLY A 98 5.15 20.25 -14.57
N ALA A 99 5.52 21.38 -15.19
CA ALA A 99 5.57 22.68 -14.53
C ALA A 99 4.18 23.26 -14.19
N ASN A 100 3.15 22.79 -14.89
CA ASN A 100 1.79 23.28 -14.78
C ASN A 100 0.99 22.56 -13.69
N GLY A 101 1.49 21.42 -13.19
CA GLY A 101 0.74 20.59 -12.25
C GLY A 101 -0.54 20.04 -12.88
N TYR A 102 -1.50 19.69 -12.02
CA TYR A 102 -2.81 19.23 -12.48
C TYR A 102 -3.88 19.55 -11.43
N ASN A 103 -5.16 19.42 -11.79
CA ASN A 103 -6.26 19.65 -10.85
C ASN A 103 -6.50 18.38 -10.03
N TRP A 104 -6.37 18.53 -8.73
CA TRP A 104 -6.71 17.51 -7.75
C TRP A 104 -8.11 17.76 -7.23
N GLY A 105 -8.90 16.71 -7.02
CA GLY A 105 -10.29 16.91 -6.61
C GLY A 105 -11.01 15.62 -6.23
N ARG A 106 -12.32 15.63 -6.49
CA ARG A 106 -13.30 14.63 -6.05
C ARG A 106 -13.24 13.28 -6.76
N PHE A 107 -12.64 13.19 -7.95
CA PHE A 107 -12.59 11.95 -8.70
C PHE A 107 -11.42 11.11 -8.24
N ARG A 108 -11.67 9.90 -7.75
CA ARG A 108 -10.68 8.94 -7.30
C ARG A 108 -10.52 7.84 -8.34
N ALA A 109 -9.40 7.85 -9.06
CA ALA A 109 -8.98 6.72 -9.86
C ALA A 109 -8.22 5.73 -8.98
N THR A 110 -8.60 4.47 -9.00
CA THR A 110 -7.97 3.38 -8.24
C THR A 110 -7.60 2.27 -9.20
N ALA A 111 -6.34 1.82 -9.15
CA ALA A 111 -5.86 0.70 -9.93
C ALA A 111 -5.32 -0.40 -9.01
N ASN A 112 -5.79 -1.62 -9.25
CA ASN A 112 -5.18 -2.82 -8.69
C ASN A 112 -4.14 -3.35 -9.66
N LEU A 113 -2.99 -3.71 -9.13
CA LEU A 113 -1.80 -4.08 -9.89
C LEU A 113 -1.53 -5.57 -9.77
N ASP A 114 -0.81 -6.11 -10.74
CA ASP A 114 -0.41 -7.53 -10.82
C ASP A 114 0.44 -8.01 -9.63
N ASN A 115 1.18 -7.11 -8.99
CA ASN A 115 1.95 -7.36 -7.77
C ASN A 115 1.10 -7.43 -6.48
N GLY A 116 -0.23 -7.44 -6.59
CA GLY A 116 -1.16 -7.47 -5.46
C GLY A 116 -1.26 -6.14 -4.70
N ARG A 117 -0.80 -5.03 -5.29
CA ARG A 117 -0.87 -3.69 -4.69
C ARG A 117 -1.95 -2.84 -5.35
N GLN A 118 -2.33 -1.79 -4.65
CA GLN A 118 -3.29 -0.81 -5.13
C GLN A 118 -2.66 0.57 -5.15
N MET A 119 -2.92 1.34 -6.21
CA MET A 119 -2.56 2.74 -6.31
C MET A 119 -3.84 3.57 -6.52
N ALA A 120 -3.95 4.67 -5.79
CA ALA A 120 -5.07 5.60 -5.93
C ALA A 120 -4.56 7.01 -6.21
N VAL A 121 -5.18 7.67 -7.18
CA VAL A 121 -4.90 9.05 -7.60
C VAL A 121 -6.21 9.82 -7.64
N TYR A 122 -6.13 11.10 -7.32
CA TYR A 122 -7.28 11.99 -7.30
C TYR A 122 -7.14 13.03 -8.39
N GLY A 123 -8.23 13.38 -9.07
CA GLY A 123 -8.30 14.37 -10.14
C GLY A 123 -9.52 15.29 -10.04
N GLY A 124 -9.48 16.42 -10.74
CA GLY A 124 -10.57 17.38 -10.84
C GLY A 124 -11.72 16.89 -11.72
N SER A 125 -11.41 16.03 -12.69
CA SER A 125 -12.34 15.31 -13.55
C SER A 125 -12.01 13.81 -13.59
N GLU A 126 -12.95 12.99 -14.05
CA GLU A 126 -12.77 11.55 -14.26
C GLU A 126 -11.58 11.26 -15.20
N ASN A 127 -11.60 11.87 -16.39
CA ASN A 127 -10.55 11.71 -17.40
C ASN A 127 -9.17 12.13 -16.87
N GLU A 128 -9.10 13.23 -16.11
CA GLU A 128 -7.85 13.69 -15.53
C GLU A 128 -7.32 12.72 -14.47
N ALA A 129 -8.18 12.19 -13.61
CA ALA A 129 -7.78 11.20 -12.61
C ALA A 129 -7.22 9.92 -13.27
N GLU A 130 -7.89 9.43 -14.31
CA GLU A 130 -7.46 8.25 -15.07
C GLU A 130 -6.12 8.48 -15.78
N GLN A 131 -6.00 9.58 -16.53
CA GLN A 131 -4.77 9.93 -17.24
C GLN A 131 -3.59 10.11 -16.30
N ARG A 132 -3.80 10.72 -15.13
CA ARG A 132 -2.74 10.91 -14.13
C ARG A 132 -2.32 9.58 -13.50
N LEU A 133 -3.28 8.71 -13.21
CA LEU A 133 -2.98 7.37 -12.71
C LEU A 133 -2.14 6.59 -13.73
N LYS A 134 -2.56 6.58 -15.01
CA LYS A 134 -1.81 5.94 -16.10
C LYS A 134 -0.41 6.54 -16.24
N SER A 135 -0.28 7.86 -16.23
CA SER A 135 1.01 8.56 -16.33
C SER A 135 1.95 8.19 -15.20
N LEU A 136 1.49 8.14 -13.95
CA LEU A 136 2.34 7.74 -12.82
C LEU A 136 2.71 6.26 -12.89
N LEU A 137 1.80 5.40 -13.35
CA LEU A 137 2.07 3.97 -13.53
C LEU A 137 3.04 3.67 -14.67
N THR A 138 3.22 4.55 -15.66
CA THR A 138 4.30 4.36 -16.66
C THR A 138 5.68 4.30 -16.04
N LEU A 139 5.90 4.85 -14.84
CA LEU A 139 7.16 4.75 -14.09
C LEU A 139 7.35 3.38 -13.44
N SER A 140 6.24 2.68 -13.15
CA SER A 140 6.24 1.34 -12.56
C SER A 140 6.52 0.27 -13.61
N THR A 141 6.99 -0.90 -13.16
CA THR A 141 6.99 -2.14 -13.95
C THR A 141 5.68 -2.92 -13.84
N ALA A 142 4.85 -2.59 -12.84
CA ALA A 142 3.61 -3.30 -12.56
C ALA A 142 2.53 -3.03 -13.62
N LYS A 143 1.76 -4.06 -13.97
CA LYS A 143 0.63 -3.95 -14.91
C LYS A 143 -0.67 -3.67 -14.17
N ILE A 144 -1.56 -2.92 -14.83
CA ILE A 144 -2.92 -2.65 -14.32
C ILE A 144 -3.77 -3.89 -14.58
N LEU A 145 -4.33 -4.48 -13.52
CA LEU A 145 -5.33 -5.53 -13.62
C LEU A 145 -6.74 -4.93 -13.77
N THR A 146 -7.09 -4.02 -12.86
CA THR A 146 -8.40 -3.38 -12.85
C THR A 146 -8.23 -1.90 -12.56
N LEU A 147 -8.97 -1.06 -13.28
CA LEU A 147 -9.04 0.38 -13.06
C LEU A 147 -10.49 0.77 -12.78
N SER A 148 -10.72 1.51 -11.70
CA SER A 148 -12.02 2.07 -11.36
C SER A 148 -11.88 3.56 -11.07
N VAL A 149 -12.84 4.36 -11.51
CA VAL A 149 -12.94 5.78 -11.17
C VAL A 149 -14.24 6.00 -10.40
N LEU A 150 -14.14 6.65 -9.26
CA LEU A 150 -15.26 6.92 -8.36
C LEU A 150 -15.35 8.42 -8.09
N GLU A 151 -16.55 8.98 -8.14
CA GLU A 151 -16.81 10.35 -7.72
C GLU A 151 -17.15 10.41 -6.23
N GLU A 152 -16.41 11.20 -5.45
CA GLU A 152 -16.77 11.50 -4.07
C GLU A 152 -17.85 12.59 -4.02
N LYS A 153 -19.12 12.19 -3.79
CA LYS A 153 -20.22 13.15 -3.58
C LYS A 153 -20.11 13.89 -2.24
N LYS A 154 -20.62 15.12 -2.21
CA LYS A 154 -20.66 16.00 -1.03
C LYS A 154 -21.94 15.77 -0.22
N GLU A 155 -22.07 14.59 0.37
CA GLU A 155 -23.24 14.21 1.20
C GLU A 155 -22.81 13.82 2.62
N GLY A 156 -23.71 14.01 3.60
CA GLY A 156 -23.50 13.64 5.00
C GLY A 156 -22.40 14.44 5.70
N ILE A 157 -21.49 13.74 6.38
CA ILE A 157 -20.39 14.35 7.17
C ILE A 157 -19.51 15.24 6.28
N ARG A 158 -19.36 14.91 4.99
CA ARG A 158 -18.57 15.68 4.01
C ARG A 158 -19.15 17.04 3.66
N GLN A 159 -20.43 17.29 3.96
CA GLN A 159 -21.04 18.61 3.81
C GLN A 159 -20.60 19.55 4.95
N LYS A 160 -20.41 19.00 6.16
CA LYS A 160 -20.00 19.75 7.36
C LYS A 160 -18.49 19.94 7.42
N ASP A 161 -17.73 18.90 7.09
CA ASP A 161 -16.26 18.92 7.14
C ASP A 161 -15.62 19.19 5.78
N LYS A 162 -15.14 20.43 5.59
CA LYS A 162 -14.39 20.84 4.40
C LYS A 162 -13.10 20.04 4.18
N ILE A 163 -12.54 19.43 5.22
CA ILE A 163 -11.30 18.62 5.13
C ILE A 163 -11.57 17.29 4.41
N LEU A 164 -12.73 16.68 4.63
CA LEU A 164 -13.08 15.38 4.08
C LEU A 164 -13.48 15.48 2.60
N TYR A 165 -14.04 16.63 2.19
CA TYR A 165 -14.40 16.88 0.80
C TYR A 165 -13.23 17.46 0.00
N LYS A 166 -13.00 16.89 -1.18
CA LYS A 166 -11.87 17.25 -2.04
C LYS A 166 -12.32 18.25 -3.11
N GLU A 167 -12.34 19.52 -2.75
CA GLU A 167 -12.58 20.59 -3.71
C GLU A 167 -11.50 20.60 -4.80
N VAL A 168 -11.92 20.93 -6.03
CA VAL A 168 -11.03 20.99 -7.18
C VAL A 168 -9.99 22.08 -6.94
N THR A 169 -8.76 21.66 -6.69
CA THR A 169 -7.63 22.52 -6.33
C THR A 169 -6.47 22.16 -7.24
N ARG A 170 -5.81 23.18 -7.81
CA ARG A 170 -4.60 22.94 -8.59
C ARG A 170 -3.44 22.60 -7.67
N ILE A 171 -2.72 21.52 -7.98
CA ILE A 171 -1.54 21.09 -7.24
C ILE A 171 -0.35 20.91 -8.16
N TYR A 172 0.84 21.16 -7.61
CA TYR A 172 2.12 21.15 -8.31
C TYR A 172 3.07 20.16 -7.66
N PRO A 173 3.89 19.44 -8.45
CA PRO A 173 4.91 18.55 -7.90
C PRO A 173 6.02 19.35 -7.23
N ALA A 174 6.26 19.12 -5.94
CA ALA A 174 7.30 19.82 -5.20
C ALA A 174 8.56 18.97 -5.05
N TYR A 175 8.40 17.73 -4.56
CA TYR A 175 9.53 16.85 -4.26
C TYR A 175 9.22 15.40 -4.63
N CYS A 176 10.24 14.64 -4.99
CA CYS A 176 10.19 13.19 -4.97
C CYS A 176 11.24 12.61 -4.02
N SER A 177 11.00 11.38 -3.58
CA SER A 177 11.97 10.58 -2.83
C SER A 177 11.84 9.12 -3.23
N VAL A 178 12.97 8.45 -3.37
CA VAL A 178 13.07 7.03 -3.70
C VAL A 178 13.34 6.27 -2.41
N LEU A 179 12.58 5.21 -2.17
CA LEU A 179 12.82 4.25 -1.11
C LEU A 179 13.21 2.92 -1.75
N SER A 180 14.41 2.44 -1.44
CA SER A 180 14.88 1.11 -1.81
C SER A 180 14.82 0.21 -0.58
N SER A 181 14.20 -0.98 -0.69
CA SER A 181 14.23 -1.98 0.39
C SER A 181 14.88 -3.26 -0.11
N GLN A 182 15.77 -3.82 0.72
CA GLN A 182 16.52 -5.03 0.42
C GLN A 182 16.32 -6.04 1.52
N LYS A 183 16.07 -7.30 1.15
CA LYS A 183 15.99 -8.40 2.11
C LYS A 183 17.38 -8.62 2.68
N ILE A 184 17.53 -8.55 4.00
CA ILE A 184 18.73 -9.01 4.68
C ILE A 184 18.67 -10.53 4.63
N VAL A 185 19.63 -11.14 3.94
CA VAL A 185 19.80 -12.59 3.95
C VAL A 185 20.72 -12.88 5.12
N ASP A 186 20.17 -13.27 6.27
CA ASP A 186 20.99 -13.79 7.37
C ASP A 186 21.66 -15.09 6.90
N GLU A 187 22.99 -15.17 6.99
CA GLU A 187 23.77 -16.33 6.57
C GLU A 187 23.41 -17.61 7.34
N SER A 188 22.93 -17.49 8.58
CA SER A 188 22.40 -18.61 9.38
C SER A 188 21.15 -19.27 8.78
N ASN A 189 20.38 -18.54 7.96
CA ASN A 189 19.27 -19.12 7.20
C ASN A 189 19.74 -19.78 5.88
N ARG A 190 20.99 -19.57 5.46
CA ARG A 190 21.54 -20.14 4.23
C ARG A 190 21.88 -21.62 4.43
N GLU A 191 22.44 -21.97 5.59
CA GLU A 191 22.77 -23.35 5.97
C GLU A 191 21.52 -24.24 6.16
N LEU A 192 20.41 -23.66 6.63
CA LEU A 192 19.11 -24.37 6.71
C LEU A 192 18.45 -24.59 5.33
N ASN A 193 18.85 -23.85 4.30
CA ASN A 193 18.27 -23.96 2.95
C ASN A 193 19.01 -24.95 2.04
N GLU A 194 20.21 -25.39 2.39
CA GLU A 194 20.96 -26.41 1.62
C GLU A 194 20.52 -27.85 1.92
N TYR A 195 19.98 -28.13 3.12
CA TYR A 195 19.49 -29.46 3.50
C TYR A 195 17.99 -29.61 3.24
N GLY A 196 17.61 -29.76 1.96
CA GLY A 196 16.44 -30.53 1.51
C GLY A 196 15.02 -30.09 1.92
N SER A 197 14.86 -29.03 2.70
CA SER A 197 13.54 -28.59 3.17
C SER A 197 12.84 -27.73 2.11
N ARG A 198 11.71 -28.23 1.59
CA ARG A 198 10.86 -27.56 0.60
C ARG A 198 10.67 -26.08 0.94
N LYS A 199 11.02 -25.25 -0.04
CA LYS A 199 10.88 -23.79 -0.09
C LYS A 199 9.60 -23.28 0.60
N VAL A 200 9.68 -22.94 1.87
CA VAL A 200 8.82 -21.90 2.46
C VAL A 200 9.74 -20.71 2.72
N GLY A 201 10.11 -20.03 1.63
CA GLY A 201 10.75 -18.74 1.75
C GLY A 201 9.76 -17.82 2.45
N THR A 202 9.90 -17.64 3.74
CA THR A 202 9.10 -16.70 4.51
C THR A 202 9.24 -15.33 3.86
N VAL A 203 8.12 -14.80 3.38
CA VAL A 203 8.00 -13.40 2.89
C VAL A 203 8.35 -12.41 4.01
N THR A 204 8.32 -12.89 5.27
CA THR A 204 8.81 -12.24 6.47
C THR A 204 10.32 -12.44 6.62
N GLY A 205 11.08 -11.38 6.36
CA GLY A 205 12.50 -11.26 6.70
C GLY A 205 12.80 -9.82 7.11
N ALA A 206 13.95 -9.58 7.74
CA ALA A 206 14.40 -8.22 8.02
C ALA A 206 14.75 -7.52 6.69
N PHE A 207 14.26 -6.29 6.49
CA PHE A 207 14.56 -5.49 5.30
C PHE A 207 15.37 -4.26 5.67
N LYS A 208 16.53 -4.07 5.02
CA LYS A 208 17.27 -2.81 5.07
C LYS A 208 16.60 -1.83 4.12
N ARG A 209 16.18 -0.67 4.64
CA ARG A 209 15.52 0.38 3.86
C ARG A 209 16.44 1.59 3.74
N THR A 210 16.71 2.00 2.50
CA THR A 210 17.43 3.23 2.19
C THR A 210 16.45 4.22 1.59
N LYS A 211 16.37 5.43 2.15
CA LYS A 211 15.55 6.51 1.63
C LYS A 211 16.45 7.59 1.05
N SER A 212 16.17 8.02 -0.17
CA SER A 212 16.85 9.15 -0.78
C SER A 212 16.52 10.46 -0.05
N GLN A 213 17.39 11.46 -0.26
CA GLN A 213 17.04 12.84 0.04
C GLN A 213 15.85 13.30 -0.81
N LYS A 214 15.22 14.41 -0.40
CA LYS A 214 14.12 15.02 -1.17
C LYS A 214 14.71 15.63 -2.43
N ILE A 215 14.43 15.02 -3.57
CA ILE A 215 14.80 15.54 -4.87
C ILE A 215 13.72 16.54 -5.28
N PRO A 216 14.09 17.76 -5.64
CA PRO A 216 13.09 18.78 -5.84
C PRO A 216 12.67 18.87 -7.32
N LEU A 217 11.35 18.98 -7.58
CA LEU A 217 10.69 18.86 -8.90
C LEU A 217 10.11 20.17 -9.45
N TRP A 218 9.88 21.16 -8.59
CA TRP A 218 9.42 22.50 -8.90
C TRP A 218 10.34 23.37 -9.80
N VAL A 219 11.66 23.16 -9.80
CA VAL A 219 12.66 23.88 -10.61
C VAL A 219 12.54 23.50 -12.07
N ASN A 220 12.95 24.41 -12.95
CA ASN A 220 12.90 24.19 -14.39
C ASN A 220 14.02 23.30 -14.93
N GLN A 221 15.18 23.27 -14.25
CA GLN A 221 16.35 22.51 -14.66
C GLN A 221 16.65 21.39 -13.67
N GLU A 222 17.19 20.28 -14.20
CA GLU A 222 17.59 19.14 -13.39
C GLU A 222 18.67 19.55 -12.36
N PRO A 223 18.50 19.22 -11.07
CA PRO A 223 19.55 19.45 -10.08
C PRO A 223 20.81 18.64 -10.41
N ALA A 224 21.99 19.25 -10.32
CA ALA A 224 23.26 18.58 -10.61
C ALA A 224 23.48 17.30 -9.77
N ASP A 225 22.98 17.30 -8.54
CA ASP A 225 23.13 16.18 -7.59
C ASP A 225 22.12 15.03 -7.83
N PHE A 226 21.21 15.16 -8.79
CA PHE A 226 20.13 14.19 -9.02
C PHE A 226 20.65 12.76 -9.21
N THR A 227 21.62 12.58 -10.09
CA THR A 227 22.21 11.28 -10.42
C THR A 227 22.95 10.67 -9.22
N GLN A 228 23.62 11.51 -8.42
CA GLN A 228 24.32 11.09 -7.21
C GLN A 228 23.33 10.63 -6.13
N ILE A 229 22.27 11.41 -5.89
CA ILE A 229 21.25 11.06 -4.88
C ILE A 229 20.52 9.76 -5.25
N ILE A 230 20.20 9.57 -6.54
CA ILE A 230 19.54 8.34 -7.00
C ILE A 230 20.49 7.16 -6.90
N SER A 231 21.71 7.28 -7.41
CA SER A 231 22.68 6.19 -7.35
C SER A 231 22.99 5.79 -5.90
N GLU A 232 23.10 6.73 -4.97
CA GLU A 232 23.25 6.46 -3.54
C GLU A 232 22.03 5.71 -2.98
N SER A 233 20.82 6.17 -3.30
CA SER A 233 19.58 5.54 -2.81
C SER A 233 19.39 4.12 -3.34
N LEU A 234 19.91 3.83 -4.53
CA LEU A 234 19.88 2.53 -5.18
C LEU A 234 21.11 1.66 -4.83
N ARG A 235 22.14 2.21 -4.20
CA ARG A 235 23.37 1.50 -3.89
C ARG A 235 23.09 0.38 -2.90
N ASN A 236 23.26 -0.85 -3.37
CA ASN A 236 23.23 -2.04 -2.53
C ASN A 236 24.44 -1.98 -1.59
N ARG A 237 24.27 -1.54 -0.33
CA ARG A 237 25.30 -1.72 0.71
C ARG A 237 25.21 -3.13 1.29
N GLY A 238 25.37 -4.11 0.42
CA GLY A 238 25.40 -5.54 0.72
C GLY A 238 26.42 -6.21 -0.21
N VAL A 239 27.58 -6.52 0.38
CA VAL A 239 28.71 -7.27 -0.20
C VAL A 239 29.49 -6.53 -1.30
N ASN A 240 30.46 -5.69 -0.89
CA ASN A 240 31.73 -5.64 -1.61
C ASN A 240 32.40 -6.99 -1.35
N THR A 241 32.29 -7.93 -2.30
CA THR A 241 33.25 -9.01 -2.44
C THR A 241 34.22 -8.56 -3.52
N GLN A 242 35.30 -7.94 -3.06
CA GLN A 242 36.67 -8.03 -3.59
C GLN A 242 37.59 -7.40 -2.55
#